data_AF-A0A401H353-F1
#
_entry.id   AF-A0A401H353-F1
#
_cell.length_a   1.000
_cell.length_b   1.000
_cell.length_c   1.000
_cell.angle_alpha   90.00
_cell.angle_beta   90.00
_cell.angle_gamma   90.00
#
_symmetry.space_group_name_H-M   'P 1'
#
loop_
_entity.id
_entity.type
_entity.pdbx_description
1 polymer ?
#
loop_
_entity_poly.entity_id
_entity_poly.type
_entity_poly.pdbx_seq_one_letter_code
_entity_poly.pdbx_strand_id
1 'polypeptide(L)' 'MNVQSKIASVFYSNPKLLPILSEGKLTPAAVHAWEYVCLQYFKERDIEDAKKVAKVTGGFQETLMKDWYYNDAVKWDTMS' A
#
# COMPACT_ATOMS: atom_id res chain seq x y z
N MET A 1 -1.06 -11.66 27.46
CA MET A 1 -1.50 -10.29 27.11
C MET A 1 -2.38 -10.41 25.88
N ASN A 2 -3.65 -10.01 25.96
CA ASN A 2 -4.57 -10.08 24.83
C ASN A 2 -4.40 -8.79 24.03
N VAL A 3 -3.45 -8.76 23.10
CA VAL A 3 -3.32 -7.63 22.17
C VAL A 3 -4.43 -7.82 21.14
N GLN A 4 -5.55 -7.12 21.33
CA GLN A 4 -6.59 -7.07 20.33
C GLN A 4 -6.01 -6.31 19.12
N SER A 5 -5.50 -7.05 18.13
CA SER A 5 -4.90 -6.43 16.94
C SER A 5 -5.96 -5.63 16.18
N LYS A 6 -5.82 -4.31 16.17
CA LYS A 6 -6.63 -3.41 15.36
C LYS A 6 -6.50 -3.82 13.89
N ILE A 7 -7.60 -3.84 13.14
CA ILE A 7 -7.57 -4.10 11.69
C ILE A 7 -6.92 -2.90 10.99
N ALA A 8 -6.02 -3.17 10.04
CA ALA A 8 -5.40 -2.12 9.24
C ALA A 8 -6.48 -1.31 8.50
N SER A 9 -6.34 0.02 8.50
CA SER A 9 -7.26 0.96 7.89
C SER A 9 -6.57 1.69 6.74
N VAL A 10 -7.36 2.14 5.76
CA VAL A 10 -6.85 2.88 4.60
C VAL A 10 -7.16 4.36 4.78
N PHE A 11 -6.14 5.21 4.61
CA PHE A 11 -6.30 6.66 4.65
C PHE A 11 -5.99 7.27 3.28
N TYR A 12 -6.96 8.02 2.75
CA TYR A 12 -6.85 8.77 1.50
C TYR A 12 -7.75 10.00 1.54
N SER A 13 -7.40 10.94 2.41
CA SER A 13 -8.17 12.18 2.63
C SER A 13 -7.83 13.28 1.61
N ASN A 14 -6.71 13.15 0.91
CA ASN A 14 -6.26 14.09 -0.10
C ASN A 14 -5.73 13.31 -1.30
N PRO A 15 -6.30 13.50 -2.50
CA PRO A 15 -5.87 12.79 -3.68
C PRO A 15 -4.39 13.00 -4.01
N LYS A 16 -3.80 14.14 -3.59
CA LYS A 16 -2.38 14.47 -3.77
C LYS A 16 -1.43 13.68 -2.88
N LEU A 17 -1.93 13.07 -1.80
CA LEU A 17 -1.14 12.27 -0.88
C LEU A 17 -1.15 10.80 -1.27
N LEU A 18 -0.09 10.08 -0.89
CA LEU A 18 -0.03 8.64 -1.12
C LEU A 18 -1.13 7.91 -0.34
N PRO A 19 -1.72 6.85 -0.90
CA PRO A 19 -2.57 5.94 -0.14
C PRO A 19 -1.80 5.33 1.03
N ILE A 20 -2.32 5.48 2.24
CA ILE A 20 -1.69 4.93 3.45
C ILE A 20 -2.43 3.67 3.88
N LEU A 21 -1.69 2.58 4.05
CA LEU A 21 -2.15 1.40 4.77
C LEU A 21 -1.59 1.45 6.19
N SER A 22 -2.48 1.66 7.17
CA SER A 22 -2.10 1.80 8.57
C SER A 22 -1.53 0.51 9.14
N GLU A 23 -0.82 0.63 10.25
CA GLU A 23 -0.50 -0.53 11.08
C GLU A 23 -1.76 -1.27 11.54
N GLY A 24 -1.65 -2.58 11.68
CA GLY A 24 -2.73 -3.44 12.16
C GLY A 24 -2.75 -4.82 11.49
N LYS A 25 -3.75 -5.62 11.83
CA LYS A 25 -4.00 -6.90 11.19
C LYS A 25 -4.42 -6.66 9.74
N LEU A 26 -3.59 -7.13 8.81
CA LEU A 26 -3.94 -7.19 7.39
C LEU A 26 -5.08 -8.20 7.19
N THR A 27 -6.11 -7.76 6.48
CA THR A 27 -7.24 -8.61 6.07
C THR A 27 -7.44 -8.44 4.57
N PRO A 28 -8.01 -9.43 3.86
CA PRO A 28 -8.30 -9.28 2.43
C PRO A 28 -9.10 -8.01 2.12
N ALA A 29 -10.08 -7.67 2.96
CA ALA A 29 -10.87 -6.45 2.80
C ALA A 29 -10.03 -5.16 2.92
N ALA A 30 -9.10 -5.10 3.88
CA ALA A 30 -8.22 -3.93 4.05
C ALA A 30 -7.24 -3.76 2.88
N VAL A 31 -6.68 -4.87 2.37
CA VAL A 31 -5.76 -4.85 1.22
C VAL A 31 -6.51 -4.46 -0.05
N HIS A 32 -7.71 -5.00 -0.28
CA HIS A 32 -8.53 -4.66 -1.45
C HIS A 32 -8.99 -3.19 -1.42
N ALA A 33 -9.32 -2.66 -0.24
CA ALA A 33 -9.60 -1.23 -0.08
C ALA A 33 -8.37 -0.36 -0.41
N TRP A 34 -7.18 -0.80 -0.01
CA TRP A 34 -5.92 -0.10 -0.31
C TRP A 34 -5.60 -0.13 -1.81
N GLU A 35 -5.77 -1.28 -2.47
CA GLU A 35 -5.63 -1.42 -3.92
C GLU A 35 -6.58 -0.48 -4.68
N TYR A 36 -7.86 -0.47 -4.31
CA TYR A 36 -8.85 0.41 -4.93
C TYR A 36 -8.42 1.88 -4.89
N VAL A 37 -7.90 2.34 -3.75
CA VAL A 37 -7.40 3.70 -3.57
C VAL A 37 -6.13 3.95 -4.39
N CYS A 38 -5.22 2.99 -4.47
CA CYS A 38 -4.03 3.09 -5.33
C CYS A 38 -4.42 3.27 -6.80
N LEU A 39 -5.43 2.53 -7.29
CA LEU A 39 -5.94 2.69 -8.64
C LEU A 39 -6.49 4.11 -8.90
N GLN A 40 -7.19 4.71 -7.94
CA GLN A 40 -7.63 6.10 -8.06
C GLN A 40 -6.45 7.08 -8.09
N TYR A 41 -5.47 6.89 -7.20
CA TYR A 41 -4.26 7.71 -7.14
C TYR A 41 -3.47 7.69 -8.46
N PHE A 42 -3.35 6.52 -9.10
CA PHE A 42 -2.65 6.36 -10.38
C PHE A 42 -3.41 7.01 -11.54
N LYS A 43 -4.74 6.85 -11.58
CA LYS A 43 -5.59 7.41 -12.64
C LYS A 43 -5.46 8.93 -12.76
N GLU A 44 -5.27 9.63 -11.64
CA GLU A 44 -5.10 11.08 -11.62
C GLU A 44 -3.70 11.58 -12.01
N ARG A 45 -2.70 10.70 -12.04
CA ARG A 45 -1.27 11.07 -12.09
C ARG A 45 -0.51 10.51 -13.29
N ASP A 46 -1.18 9.75 -14.14
CA ASP A 46 -0.60 9.13 -15.34
C ASP A 46 0.72 8.40 -15.03
N ILE A 47 0.72 7.62 -13.94
CA ILE A 47 1.90 6.89 -13.49
C ILE A 47 2.08 5.66 -14.39
N GLU A 48 3.26 5.55 -15.03
CA GLU A 48 3.66 4.36 -15.79
C GLU A 48 3.49 3.09 -14.95
N ASP A 49 2.98 2.02 -15.58
CA ASP A 49 2.67 0.76 -14.91
C ASP A 49 3.84 0.20 -14.08
N ALA A 50 5.05 0.21 -14.65
CA ALA A 50 6.28 -0.24 -14.00
C ALA A 50 6.65 0.56 -12.73
N LYS A 51 6.13 1.78 -12.58
CA LYS A 51 6.41 2.67 -11.43
C LYS A 51 5.30 2.67 -10.38
N LYS A 52 4.14 2.08 -10.67
CA LYS A 52 2.95 2.13 -9.79
C LYS A 52 3.24 1.54 -8.42
N VAL A 53 3.78 0.32 -8.37
CA VAL A 53 4.07 -0.41 -7.13
C VAL A 53 5.09 0.35 -6.27
N ALA A 54 6.24 0.68 -6.84
CA ALA A 54 7.29 1.44 -6.15
C ALA A 54 6.82 2.80 -5.63
N LYS A 55 5.84 3.44 -6.28
CA LYS A 55 5.31 4.73 -5.85
C LYS A 55 4.48 4.63 -4.57
N VAL A 56 3.64 3.61 -4.44
CA VAL A 56 2.70 3.49 -3.31
C VAL A 56 3.32 2.80 -2.10
N THR A 57 4.43 2.10 -2.25
CA THR A 57 5.16 1.45 -1.14
C THR A 57 5.75 2.46 -0.16
N GLY A 58 6.03 3.69 -0.61
CA GLY A 58 6.35 4.83 0.28
C GLY A 58 5.22 5.20 1.26
N GLY A 59 3.99 4.73 1.02
CA GLY A 59 2.83 4.92 1.89
C GLY A 59 2.61 3.81 2.92
N PHE A 60 3.46 2.76 2.94
CA PHE A 60 3.32 1.70 3.93
C PHE A 60 3.66 2.22 5.33
N GLN A 61 2.75 1.99 6.27
CA GLN A 61 3.04 2.13 7.70
C GLN A 61 3.17 0.76 8.36
N GLU A 62 2.39 -0.22 7.90
CA GLU A 62 2.46 -1.61 8.35
C GLU A 62 3.82 -2.26 8.04
N THR A 63 4.39 -2.95 9.03
CA THR A 63 5.77 -3.45 8.99
C THR A 63 5.90 -4.73 8.17
N LEU A 64 4.95 -5.67 8.25
CA LEU A 64 4.99 -6.90 7.46
C LEU A 64 4.91 -6.62 5.95
N MET A 65 4.14 -5.62 5.56
CA MET A 65 3.98 -5.17 4.18
C MET A 65 5.25 -4.47 3.67
N LYS A 66 5.92 -3.69 4.54
CA LYS A 66 7.26 -3.16 4.25
C LYS A 66 8.25 -4.29 4.06
N ASP A 67 8.33 -5.21 5.00
CA ASP A 67 9.30 -6.31 4.99
C ASP A 67 9.10 -7.21 3.77
N TRP A 68 7.84 -7.55 3.47
CA TRP A 68 7.48 -8.30 2.25
C TRP A 68 7.94 -7.56 0.99
N TYR A 69 7.68 -6.26 0.89
CA TYR A 69 8.08 -5.50 -0.29
C TYR A 69 9.60 -5.37 -0.39
N TYR A 70 10.30 -4.99 0.69
CA TYR A 70 11.74 -4.76 0.67
C TYR A 70 12.56 -6.04 0.49
N ASN A 71 12.08 -7.18 0.99
CA ASN A 71 12.75 -8.47 0.80
C ASN A 71 12.80 -8.88 -0.68
N ASP A 72 11.81 -8.46 -1.46
CA ASP A 72 11.65 -8.83 -2.86
C ASP A 72 11.62 -7.60 -3.80
N ALA A 73 12.04 -6.43 -3.32
CA ALA A 73 11.85 -5.14 -4.01
C ALA A 73 12.49 -5.14 -5.40
N VAL A 74 13.68 -5.73 -5.53
CA VAL A 74 14.38 -5.87 -6.83
C VAL A 74 13.55 -6.65 -7.83
N LYS A 75 12.83 -7.69 -7.39
CA LYS A 75 11.94 -8.48 -8.25
C LYS A 75 10.70 -7.67 -8.62
N TRP A 76 10.10 -6.96 -7.68
CA TRP A 76 8.87 -6.19 -7.92
C TRP A 76 9.10 -4.96 -8.78
N ASP A 77 10.23 -4.26 -8.60
CA ASP A 77 10.57 -3.06 -9.36
C ASP A 77 11.03 -3.37 -10.80
N THR A 78 11.32 -4.64 -11.09
CA THR A 78 11.72 -5.12 -12.43
C THR A 78 10.62 -5.88 -13.16
N MET A 79 9.44 -6.06 -12.54
CA MET A 79 8.26 -6.61 -13.21
C MET A 79 7.66 -5.54 -14.13
N SER A 80 8.17 -5.51 -15.36
CA SER A 80 7.68 -4.72 -16.50
C SER A 80 6.42 -5.32 -17.11
#